data_AF-A0A6A2EVI3-F1
#
_entry.id   AF-A0A6A2EVI3-F1
#
_cell.length_a   1.000
_cell.length_b   1.000
_cell.length_c   1.000
_cell.angle_alpha   90.00
_cell.angle_beta   90.00
_cell.angle_gamma   90.00
#
_symmetry.space_group_name_H-M   'P 1'
#
loop_
_entity.id
_entity.type
_entity.pdbx_description
1 polymer ?
#
loop_
_entity_poly.entity_id
_entity_poly.type
_entity_poly.pdbx_seq_one_letter_code
_entity_poly.pdbx_strand_id
1 'polypeptide(L)' 'MVDKITKDNKLNDVITKYPATRDVFIKHGMPKYVGRLPSENLEFFCRMHRVDINQLLDELNKAAETA' A
#
# COMPACT_ATOMS: atom_id res chain seq x y z
N MET A 1 16.00 -5.03 -8.54
CA MET A 1 15.69 -3.59 -8.68
C MET A 1 14.29 -3.43 -8.11
N VAL A 2 14.16 -2.94 -6.87
CA VAL A 2 12.83 -2.73 -6.27
C VAL A 2 12.27 -1.45 -6.89
N ASP A 3 11.15 -1.57 -7.60
CA ASP A 3 10.47 -0.41 -8.16
C ASP A 3 9.91 0.40 -6.99
N LYS A 4 10.37 1.65 -6.86
CA LYS A 4 10.04 2.47 -5.69
C LYS A 4 8.54 2.76 -5.71
N ILE A 5 7.84 2.31 -4.67
CA ILE A 5 6.39 2.55 -4.56
C ILE A 5 6.19 4.04 -4.32
N THR A 6 5.36 4.66 -5.16
CA THR A 6 5.00 6.08 -5.08
C THR A 6 3.49 6.24 -4.89
N LYS A 7 3.05 7.43 -4.45
CA LYS A 7 1.63 7.72 -4.20
C LYS A 7 0.71 7.62 -5.44
N ASP A 8 1.30 7.64 -6.63
CA ASP A 8 0.60 7.47 -7.91
C ASP A 8 0.31 6.00 -8.22
N ASN A 9 1.05 5.08 -7.61
CA ASN A 9 0.80 3.65 -7.78
C ASN A 9 -0.60 3.28 -7.28
N LYS A 10 -1.21 2.35 -8.02
CA LYS A 10 -2.47 1.74 -7.60
C LYS A 10 -2.21 0.73 -6.49
N LEU A 11 -3.02 0.80 -5.45
CA LEU A 11 -2.95 -0.10 -4.30
C LEU A 11 -3.00 -1.58 -4.73
N ASN A 12 -3.91 -1.93 -5.64
CA ASN A 12 -4.00 -3.28 -6.17
C ASN A 12 -2.71 -3.73 -6.90
N ASP A 13 -2.07 -2.85 -7.68
CA ASP A 13 -0.83 -3.18 -8.39
C ASP A 13 0.32 -3.41 -7.40
N VAL A 14 0.43 -2.55 -6.39
CA VAL A 14 1.44 -2.66 -5.33
C VAL A 14 1.29 -3.95 -4.54
N ILE A 15 0.08 -4.29 -4.09
CA ILE A 15 -0.15 -5.54 -3.33
C ILE A 15 0.02 -6.77 -4.22
N THR A 16 -0.34 -6.68 -5.50
CA THR A 16 -0.15 -7.79 -6.46
C THR A 16 1.33 -8.05 -6.72
N LYS A 17 2.13 -6.99 -6.88
CA LYS A 17 3.59 -7.08 -7.04
C LYS A 17 4.30 -7.48 -5.75
N TYR A 18 3.86 -6.92 -4.63
CA TYR A 18 4.48 -7.04 -3.32
C TYR A 18 3.44 -7.47 -2.28
N PRO A 19 3.13 -8.77 -2.18
CA PRO A 19 2.09 -9.26 -1.26
C PRO A 19 2.39 -8.94 0.22
N ALA A 20 3.66 -8.76 0.59
CA ALA A 20 4.07 -8.35 1.93
C ALA A 20 3.55 -6.95 2.32
N THR A 21 3.34 -6.05 1.35
CA THR A 21 2.81 -4.70 1.60
C THR A 21 1.39 -4.72 2.16
N ARG A 22 0.63 -5.79 1.93
CA ARG A 22 -0.74 -5.96 2.45
C ARG A 22 -0.81 -5.80 3.96
N ASP A 23 0.18 -6.28 4.70
CA ASP A 23 0.20 -6.19 6.16
C ASP A 23 0.35 -4.74 6.63
N VAL A 24 1.17 -3.96 5.92
CA VAL A 24 1.34 -2.52 6.15
C VAL A 24 0.00 -1.80 6.00
N PHE A 25 -0.76 -2.06 4.93
CA PHE A 25 -2.08 -1.45 4.76
C PHE A 25 -3.03 -1.79 5.92
N ILE A 26 -3.06 -3.05 6.35
CA ILE A 26 -3.92 -3.50 7.46
C ILE A 26 -3.54 -2.77 8.76
N LYS A 27 -2.24 -2.63 9.03
CA LYS A 27 -1.70 -1.90 10.18
C LYS A 27 -2.08 -0.42 10.18
N HIS A 28 -2.14 0.20 9.00
CA HIS A 28 -2.54 1.60 8.81
C HIS A 28 -4.06 1.82 8.75
N GLY A 29 -4.87 0.79 9.05
CA GLY A 29 -6.33 0.94 9.14
C GLY A 29 -7.09 0.59 7.86
N MET A 30 -6.44 -0.10 6.91
CA MET A 30 -7.15 -0.77 5.83
C MET A 30 -7.88 -1.98 6.38
N PRO A 31 -9.20 -2.13 6.18
CA PRO A 31 -9.89 -3.35 6.56
C PRO A 31 -9.27 -4.54 5.83
N LYS A 32 -9.24 -5.71 6.49
CA LYS A 32 -8.66 -6.92 5.90
C LYS A 32 -9.51 -7.32 4.69
N TYR A 33 -9.10 -6.87 3.49
CA TYR A 33 -9.78 -7.25 2.26
C TYR A 33 -9.59 -8.75 2.03
N VAL A 34 -10.70 -9.47 2.09
CA VAL A 34 -10.80 -10.91 1.77
C VAL A 34 -11.27 -11.16 0.34
N GLY A 35 -11.44 -10.10 -0.46
CA GLY A 35 -11.93 -10.16 -1.84
C GLY A 35 -11.08 -9.32 -2.81
N ARG A 36 -11.73 -8.71 -3.81
CA ARG A 36 -11.05 -7.91 -4.84
C ARG A 36 -10.50 -6.63 -4.22
N LEU A 37 -9.18 -6.44 -4.33
CA LEU A 37 -8.51 -5.22 -3.89
C LEU A 37 -8.97 -4.04 -4.77
N PRO A 38 -9.20 -2.86 -4.19
CA PRO A 38 -9.57 -1.69 -4.97
C PRO A 38 -8.37 -1.19 -5.79
N SER A 39 -8.64 -0.84 -7.04
CA SER A 39 -7.66 -0.24 -7.96
C SER A 39 -7.54 1.28 -7.77
N GLU A 40 -7.63 1.72 -6.52
CA GLU A 40 -7.51 3.12 -6.11
C GLU A 40 -6.05 3.53 -5.91
N ASN A 41 -5.78 4.84 -5.97
CA ASN A 41 -4.45 5.38 -5.72
C ASN A 41 -4.16 5.42 -4.22
N LEU A 42 -2.90 5.23 -3.85
CA LEU A 42 -2.46 5.30 -2.45
C LEU A 42 -2.80 6.65 -1.79
N GLU A 43 -2.72 7.75 -2.56
CA GLU A 43 -3.10 9.08 -2.08
C GLU A 43 -4.59 9.15 -1.67
N PHE A 44 -5.46 8.50 -2.45
CA PHE A 44 -6.90 8.47 -2.16
C PHE A 44 -7.20 7.66 -0.89
N PHE A 45 -6.59 6.48 -0.79
CA PHE A 45 -6.66 5.63 0.40
C PHE A 45 -6.21 6.40 1.66
N CYS A 46 -5.06 7.07 1.58
CA CYS A 46 -4.52 7.85 2.69
C CYS A 46 -5.45 8.98 3.10
N ARG A 47 -6.02 9.71 2.14
CA ARG A 47 -6.95 10.80 2.40
C ARG A 47 -8.25 10.30 3.05
N MET A 48 -8.78 9.17 2.60
CA MET A 48 -10.01 8.58 3.11
C MET A 48 -9.84 7.99 4.52
N HIS A 49 -8.71 7.33 4.78
CA HIS A 49 -8.41 6.69 6.07
C HIS A 49 -7.64 7.61 7.04
N ARG A 50 -7.35 8.86 6.64
CA ARG A 50 -6.49 9.81 7.39
C ARG A 50 -5.12 9.22 7.76
N VAL A 51 -4.53 8.48 6.84
CA VAL A 51 -3.19 7.91 6.95
C VAL A 51 -2.19 8.88 6.34
N ASP A 52 -1.00 8.99 6.94
CA ASP A 52 0.06 9.78 6.34
C ASP A 52 0.68 9.02 5.15
N ILE A 53 0.58 9.64 3.96
CA ILE A 53 1.09 9.03 2.72
C ILE A 53 2.60 8.81 2.77
N ASN A 54 3.38 9.68 3.42
CA ASN A 54 4.83 9.51 3.49
C ASN A 54 5.19 8.33 4.39
N GLN A 55 4.54 8.20 5.56
CA GLN A 55 4.75 7.04 6.42
C GLN A 55 4.34 5.74 5.74
N LEU A 56 3.19 5.74 5.06
CA LEU A 56 2.73 4.56 4.33
C LEU A 56 3.75 4.18 3.24
N LEU A 57 4.19 5.14 2.43
CA LEU A 57 5.19 4.87 1.39
C LEU A 57 6.51 4.33 1.96
N ASP A 58 7.00 4.84 3.09
CA ASP A 58 8.21 4.33 3.73
C ASP A 58 8.06 2.87 4.16
N GLU A 59 6.97 2.53 4.86
CA GLU A 59 6.71 1.15 5.28
C GLU A 59 6.43 0.23 4.09
N LEU A 60 5.75 0.70 3.04
CA LEU A 60 5.51 -0.06 1.82
C LEU A 60 6.82 -0.37 1.09
N ASN A 61 7.70 0.62 0.92
CA ASN A 61 8.99 0.41 0.28
C ASN A 61 9.88 -0.54 1.10
N LYS A 62 9.88 -0.42 2.43
CA LYS A 62 10.58 -1.37 3.32
C LYS A 62 10.03 -2.79 3.19
N ALA A 63 8.70 -2.95 3.20
CA ALA A 63 8.05 -4.25 3.04
C ALA A 63 8.33 -4.86 1.66
N ALA A 64 8.39 -4.04 0.61
CA ALA A 64 8.73 -4.47 -0.75
C ALA A 64 10.21 -4.87 -0.91
N GLU A 65 11.12 -4.26 -0.15
CA GLU A 65 12.54 -4.64 -0.12
C GLU A 65 12.78 -5.95 0.63
N THR A 66 11.92 -6.28 1.59
CA THR A 66 12.04 -7.49 2.41
C THR A 66 11.37 -8.72 1.77
N ALA A 67 10.76 -8.57 0.58
CA ALA A 67 10.00 -9.60 -0.13
C ALA A 67 10.80 -10.31 -1.24
#